data_AF-A0A9X1L2Z1-F1
#
_entry.id   AF-A0A9X1L2Z1-F1
#
_cell.length_a   1.000
_cell.length_b   1.000
_cell.length_c   1.000
_cell.angle_alpha   90.00
_cell.angle_beta   90.00
_cell.angle_gamma   90.00
#
_symmetry.space_group_name_H-M   'P 1'
#
loop_
_entity.id
_entity.type
_entity.pdbx_description
1 polymer ?
#
loop_
_entity_poly.entity_id
_entity_poly.type
_entity_poly.pdbx_seq_one_letter_code
_entity_poly.pdbx_strand_id
1 'polypeptide(L)'
;MTEIELLKKLVALENEQYSLEIKIDIWSRDKEVAEFKTELAEINREIAIVEKSLVEIEDKKYSKKAKSLMLDQIHAYITEINKAKDGLKLTRNQGLILENYLFSGILTDLRYYIIDENFGYRIPAYLHYTYEEKKSVEIKPLSDFLKNESRNLSQIENPDYIKLRNFYEEFKNRLLKTFVE
;
A
#
# COMPACT_ATOMS: atom_id res chain seq x y z
N MET A 1 -16.95 -16.99 -8.97
CA MET A 1 -16.02 -15.85 -8.93
C MET A 1 -14.88 -16.25 -8.02
N THR A 2 -13.65 -16.16 -8.49
CA THR A 2 -12.43 -16.45 -7.72
C THR A 2 -12.09 -15.27 -6.80
N GLU A 3 -11.19 -15.49 -5.83
CA GLU A 3 -10.73 -14.43 -4.92
C GLU A 3 -10.14 -13.24 -5.69
N ILE A 4 -9.40 -13.52 -6.76
CA ILE A 4 -8.76 -12.49 -7.58
C ILE A 4 -9.76 -11.71 -8.45
N GLU A 5 -10.82 -12.36 -8.94
CA GLU A 5 -11.89 -11.68 -9.67
C GLU A 5 -12.68 -10.75 -8.73
N LEU A 6 -12.96 -11.19 -7.51
CA LEU A 6 -13.59 -10.35 -6.49
C LEU A 6 -12.72 -9.15 -6.13
N LEU A 7 -11.40 -9.33 -5.98
CA LEU A 7 -10.48 -8.23 -5.72
C LEU A 7 -10.50 -7.20 -6.87
N LYS A 8 -10.40 -7.66 -8.13
CA LYS A 8 -10.44 -6.77 -9.29
C LYS A 8 -11.75 -6.00 -9.37
N LYS A 9 -12.87 -6.65 -9.04
CA LYS A 9 -14.17 -5.99 -8.94
C LYS A 9 -14.15 -4.92 -7.83
N LEU A 10 -13.61 -5.24 -6.65
CA LEU A 10 -13.51 -4.29 -5.55
C LEU A 10 -12.71 -3.05 -5.96
N VAL A 11 -11.51 -3.24 -6.52
CA VAL A 11 -10.65 -2.13 -6.96
C VAL A 11 -11.34 -1.27 -8.01
N ALA A 12 -12.08 -1.87 -8.96
CA ALA A 12 -12.83 -1.13 -9.96
C ALA A 12 -13.93 -0.26 -9.32
N LEU A 13 -14.71 -0.83 -8.41
CA LEU A 13 -15.77 -0.12 -7.68
C LEU A 13 -15.22 1.04 -6.84
N GLU A 14 -14.06 0.85 -6.19
CA GLU A 14 -13.42 1.91 -5.40
C GLU A 14 -12.92 3.07 -6.26
N ASN A 15 -12.37 2.76 -7.44
CA ASN A 15 -11.96 3.80 -8.39
C ASN A 15 -13.18 4.60 -8.90
N GLU A 16 -14.30 3.92 -9.12
CA GLU A 16 -15.57 4.54 -9.53
C GLU A 16 -16.15 5.40 -8.41
N GLN A 17 -16.17 4.89 -7.18
CA GLN A 17 -16.54 5.62 -5.97
C GLN A 17 -15.75 6.91 -5.85
N TYR A 18 -14.42 6.84 -5.92
CA TYR A 18 -13.54 8.00 -5.85
C TYR A 18 -13.81 9.01 -6.98
N SER A 19 -14.06 8.52 -8.20
CA SER A 19 -14.42 9.38 -9.33
C SER A 19 -15.74 10.11 -9.09
N LEU A 20 -16.74 9.45 -8.50
CA LEU A 20 -18.03 10.06 -8.17
C LEU A 20 -17.93 11.08 -7.04
N GLU A 21 -17.14 10.80 -6.01
CA GLU A 21 -16.88 11.76 -4.92
C GLU A 21 -16.29 13.06 -5.48
N ILE A 22 -15.30 12.97 -6.37
CA ILE A 22 -14.74 14.14 -7.07
C ILE A 22 -15.82 14.87 -7.89
N LYS A 23 -16.65 14.14 -8.64
CA LYS A 23 -17.72 14.77 -9.44
C LYS A 23 -18.73 15.49 -8.56
N ILE A 24 -19.11 14.93 -7.43
CA ILE A 24 -20.01 15.55 -6.46
C ILE A 24 -19.42 16.84 -5.91
N ASP A 25 -18.11 16.85 -5.61
CA ASP A 25 -17.42 18.03 -5.06
C ASP A 25 -17.26 19.16 -6.09
N ILE A 26 -17.13 18.83 -7.37
CA ILE A 26 -16.88 19.81 -8.44
C ILE A 26 -18.18 20.37 -9.05
N TRP A 27 -19.24 19.55 -9.17
CA TRP A 27 -20.46 19.95 -9.86
C TRP A 27 -21.39 20.80 -8.99
N SER A 28 -22.02 21.80 -9.61
CA SER A 28 -22.91 22.76 -8.94
C SER A 28 -24.39 22.61 -9.28
N ARG A 29 -24.76 21.66 -10.14
CA ARG A 29 -26.15 21.43 -10.56
C ARG A 29 -26.82 20.39 -9.66
N ASP A 30 -27.84 20.82 -8.92
CA ASP A 30 -28.54 19.99 -7.92
C ASP A 30 -29.05 18.64 -8.45
N LYS A 31 -29.56 18.60 -9.69
CA LYS A 31 -30.06 17.35 -10.29
C LYS A 31 -28.95 16.34 -10.60
N GLU A 32 -27.85 16.81 -11.20
CA GLU A 32 -26.70 15.95 -11.54
C GLU A 32 -26.02 15.45 -10.27
N VAL A 33 -25.92 16.30 -9.24
CA VAL A 33 -25.39 15.91 -7.91
C VAL A 33 -26.30 14.87 -7.24
N ALA A 34 -27.62 14.98 -7.36
CA ALA A 34 -28.54 13.98 -6.81
C ALA A 34 -28.43 12.62 -7.51
N GLU A 35 -28.23 12.61 -8.82
CA GLU A 35 -27.97 11.39 -9.60
C GLU A 35 -26.65 10.74 -9.16
N PHE A 36 -25.56 11.50 -9.08
CA PHE A 36 -24.27 10.98 -8.61
C PHE A 36 -24.32 10.44 -7.17
N LYS A 37 -25.07 11.09 -6.27
CA LYS A 37 -25.25 10.58 -4.89
C LYS A 37 -26.01 9.26 -4.85
N THR A 38 -26.94 9.03 -5.78
CA THR A 38 -27.68 7.78 -5.89
C THR A 38 -26.75 6.66 -6.37
N GLU A 39 -26.00 6.92 -7.43
CA GLU A 39 -24.99 6.01 -7.99
C GLU A 39 -23.92 5.66 -6.94
N LEU A 40 -23.42 6.65 -6.20
CA LEU A 40 -22.48 6.46 -5.10
C LEU A 40 -23.03 5.53 -4.00
N ALA A 41 -24.31 5.65 -3.67
CA ALA A 41 -24.94 4.78 -2.68
C ALA A 41 -25.08 3.33 -3.18
N GLU A 42 -25.29 3.12 -4.48
CA GLU A 42 -25.31 1.80 -5.09
C GLU A 42 -23.93 1.16 -5.09
N ILE A 43 -22.90 1.89 -5.51
CA ILE A 43 -21.50 1.43 -5.48
C ILE A 43 -21.07 1.07 -4.07
N ASN A 44 -21.40 1.89 -3.06
CA ASN A 44 -21.08 1.59 -1.67
C ASN A 44 -21.73 0.29 -1.17
N ARG A 45 -22.96 -0.02 -1.61
CA ARG A 45 -23.60 -1.30 -1.30
C ARG A 45 -22.88 -2.45 -1.99
N GLU A 46 -22.49 -2.26 -3.25
CA GLU A 46 -21.81 -3.30 -4.01
C GLU A 46 -20.41 -3.60 -3.47
N ILE A 47 -19.68 -2.58 -3.04
CA ILE A 47 -18.41 -2.69 -2.31
C ILE A 47 -18.60 -3.58 -1.08
N ALA A 48 -19.57 -3.27 -0.20
CA ALA A 48 -19.81 -4.05 1.01
C ALA A 48 -20.13 -5.54 0.72
N ILE A 49 -20.85 -5.82 -0.37
CA ILE A 49 -21.15 -7.19 -0.82
C ILE A 49 -19.88 -7.91 -1.28
N VAL A 50 -19.03 -7.22 -2.06
CA VAL A 50 -17.77 -7.79 -2.56
C VAL A 50 -16.79 -8.03 -1.42
N GLU A 51 -16.65 -7.09 -0.47
CA GLU A 51 -15.82 -7.26 0.72
C GLU A 51 -16.25 -8.48 1.55
N LYS A 52 -17.55 -8.62 1.79
CA LYS A 52 -18.10 -9.79 2.48
C LYS A 52 -17.77 -11.08 1.73
N SER A 53 -17.93 -11.09 0.41
CA SER A 53 -17.60 -12.24 -0.44
C SER A 53 -16.10 -12.58 -0.40
N LEU A 54 -15.23 -11.57 -0.36
CA LEU A 54 -13.78 -11.74 -0.20
C LEU A 54 -13.40 -12.30 1.16
N VAL A 55 -14.15 -12.02 2.22
CA VAL A 55 -13.93 -12.63 3.54
C VAL A 55 -14.43 -14.07 3.57
N GLU A 56 -15.59 -14.35 2.97
CA GLU A 56 -16.25 -15.67 3.03
C GLU A 56 -15.69 -16.69 2.04
N ILE A 57 -15.00 -16.27 0.97
CA ILE A 57 -14.46 -17.21 -0.01
C ILE A 57 -13.45 -18.18 0.62
N GLU A 58 -13.60 -19.48 0.34
CA GLU A 58 -12.80 -20.53 0.96
C GLU A 58 -11.36 -20.57 0.42
N ASP A 59 -11.18 -20.43 -0.90
CA ASP A 59 -9.87 -20.42 -1.53
C ASP A 59 -9.17 -19.06 -1.34
N LYS A 60 -8.30 -18.99 -0.32
CA LYS A 60 -7.45 -17.84 0.00
C LYS A 60 -6.06 -17.88 -0.67
N LYS A 61 -5.89 -18.63 -1.76
CA LYS A 61 -4.57 -18.80 -2.39
C LYS A 61 -3.94 -17.47 -2.81
N TYR A 62 -4.73 -16.51 -3.29
CA TYR A 62 -4.21 -15.22 -3.75
C TYR A 62 -3.81 -14.34 -2.57
N SER A 63 -4.64 -14.27 -1.52
CA SER A 63 -4.27 -13.55 -0.28
C SER A 63 -3.01 -14.13 0.37
N LYS A 64 -2.88 -15.46 0.43
CA LYS A 64 -1.65 -16.11 0.95
C LYS A 64 -0.42 -15.74 0.12
N LYS A 65 -0.55 -15.73 -1.21
CA LYS A 65 0.53 -15.32 -2.11
C LYS A 65 0.87 -13.84 -1.94
N ALA A 66 -0.12 -12.97 -1.86
CA ALA A 66 0.07 -11.53 -1.64
C ALA A 66 0.82 -11.26 -0.31
N LYS A 67 0.42 -11.92 0.79
CA LYS A 67 1.13 -11.85 2.07
C LYS A 67 2.61 -12.23 1.93
N SER A 68 2.90 -13.33 1.23
CA SER A 68 4.29 -13.76 1.00
C SER A 68 5.09 -12.71 0.24
N LEU A 69 4.51 -12.17 -0.84
CA LEU A 69 5.19 -11.17 -1.67
C LEU A 69 5.42 -9.85 -0.92
N MET A 70 4.48 -9.43 -0.08
CA MET A 70 4.65 -8.27 0.79
C MET A 70 5.80 -8.48 1.79
N LEU A 71 5.90 -9.68 2.40
CA LEU A 71 7.02 -10.03 3.28
C LEU A 71 8.35 -10.01 2.54
N ASP A 72 8.40 -10.65 1.37
CA ASP A 72 9.60 -10.68 0.52
C ASP A 72 10.04 -9.26 0.16
N GLN A 73 9.08 -8.39 -0.21
CA GLN A 73 9.36 -6.99 -0.52
C GLN A 73 9.93 -6.22 0.67
N ILE A 74 9.35 -6.37 1.87
CA ILE A 74 9.88 -5.74 3.08
C ILE A 74 11.31 -6.24 3.37
N HIS A 75 11.56 -7.55 3.22
CA HIS A 75 12.90 -8.10 3.38
C HIS A 75 13.88 -7.57 2.34
N ALA A 76 13.45 -7.38 1.09
CA ALA A 76 14.26 -6.77 0.03
C ALA A 76 14.74 -5.38 0.45
N TYR A 77 13.83 -4.54 0.95
CA TYR A 77 14.18 -3.22 1.46
C TYR A 77 15.16 -3.31 2.61
N ILE A 78 14.90 -4.16 3.62
CA ILE A 78 15.81 -4.34 4.75
C ILE A 78 17.20 -4.74 4.22
N THR A 79 17.30 -5.75 3.36
CA THR A 79 18.58 -6.21 2.82
C THR A 79 19.33 -5.10 2.09
N GLU A 80 18.69 -4.38 1.17
CA GLU A 80 19.35 -3.31 0.42
C GLU A 80 19.73 -2.11 1.31
N ILE A 81 18.86 -1.70 2.22
CA ILE A 81 19.11 -0.59 3.15
C ILE A 81 20.36 -0.84 4.01
N ASN A 82 20.56 -2.09 4.47
CA ASN A 82 21.69 -2.46 5.32
C ASN A 82 23.00 -2.74 4.55
N LYS A 83 23.05 -2.55 3.22
CA LYS A 83 24.32 -2.63 2.46
C LYS A 83 25.19 -1.38 2.59
N ALA A 84 24.69 -0.32 3.22
CA ALA A 84 25.44 0.90 3.41
C ALA A 84 26.70 0.68 4.25
N LYS A 85 27.72 1.50 3.99
CA LYS A 85 28.89 1.61 4.88
C LYS A 85 28.50 2.31 6.18
N ASP A 86 29.24 2.04 7.25
CA ASP A 86 29.04 2.67 8.55
C ASP A 86 29.06 4.20 8.45
N GLY A 87 28.13 4.83 9.18
CA GLY A 87 27.96 6.29 9.22
C GLY A 87 27.21 6.90 8.03
N LEU A 88 26.82 6.11 7.03
CA LEU A 88 25.94 6.58 5.96
C LEU A 88 24.47 6.55 6.38
N LYS A 89 23.72 7.48 5.81
CA LYS A 89 22.26 7.58 5.87
C LYS A 89 21.68 7.32 4.49
N LEU A 90 20.37 7.16 4.41
CA LEU A 90 19.64 7.11 3.14
C LEU A 90 19.08 8.48 2.81
N THR A 91 19.24 8.96 1.57
CA THR A 91 18.50 10.15 1.16
C THR A 91 17.01 9.81 1.01
N ARG A 92 16.12 10.64 1.56
CA ARG A 92 14.67 10.49 1.38
C ARG A 92 14.25 10.71 -0.07
N ASN A 93 15.07 11.42 -0.85
CA ASN A 93 14.78 11.80 -2.23
C ASN A 93 15.34 10.82 -3.27
N GLN A 94 16.28 9.95 -2.88
CA GLN A 94 16.86 8.92 -3.77
C GLN A 94 17.42 9.48 -5.08
N GLY A 95 18.13 10.62 -5.02
CA GLY A 95 18.73 11.26 -6.19
C GLY A 95 17.74 12.04 -7.08
N LEU A 96 16.47 12.11 -6.70
CA LEU A 96 15.43 12.86 -7.41
C LEU A 96 15.14 14.21 -6.72
N ILE A 97 14.40 15.08 -7.42
CA ILE A 97 13.92 16.35 -6.86
C ILE A 97 12.74 16.11 -5.90
N LEU A 98 12.09 14.94 -6.01
CA LEU A 98 10.92 14.58 -5.23
C LEU A 98 11.28 14.25 -3.79
N GLU A 99 10.67 14.97 -2.85
CA GLU A 99 10.80 14.66 -1.42
C GLU A 99 10.10 13.36 -1.07
N ASN A 100 10.68 12.57 -0.15
CA ASN A 100 10.10 11.32 0.34
C ASN A 100 9.91 10.22 -0.71
N TYR A 101 10.63 10.30 -1.83
CA TYR A 101 10.59 9.28 -2.86
C TYR A 101 10.88 7.88 -2.32
N LEU A 102 11.83 7.72 -1.38
CA LEU A 102 12.13 6.44 -0.74
C LEU A 102 10.86 5.81 -0.12
N PHE A 103 10.13 6.60 0.65
CA PHE A 103 8.93 6.15 1.35
C PHE A 103 7.76 5.91 0.39
N SER A 104 7.60 6.79 -0.62
CA SER A 104 6.63 6.60 -1.68
C SER A 104 6.88 5.30 -2.45
N GLY A 105 8.15 4.96 -2.72
CA GLY A 105 8.54 3.68 -3.33
C GLY A 105 8.13 2.49 -2.47
N ILE A 106 8.47 2.48 -1.18
CA ILE A 106 8.09 1.40 -0.25
C ILE A 106 6.57 1.21 -0.23
N LEU A 107 5.80 2.30 -0.10
CA LEU A 107 4.34 2.24 -0.07
C LEU A 107 3.77 1.73 -1.39
N THR A 108 4.28 2.23 -2.51
CA THR A 108 3.81 1.84 -3.85
C THR A 108 4.04 0.35 -4.12
N ASP A 109 5.24 -0.14 -3.81
CA ASP A 109 5.59 -1.54 -4.06
C ASP A 109 4.75 -2.50 -3.18
N LEU A 110 4.43 -2.12 -1.94
CA LEU A 110 3.51 -2.89 -1.10
C LEU A 110 2.06 -2.80 -1.60
N ARG A 111 1.64 -1.62 -2.05
CA ARG A 111 0.28 -1.39 -2.57
C ARG A 111 -0.02 -2.30 -3.77
N TYR A 112 0.95 -2.52 -4.66
CA TYR A 112 0.71 -3.36 -5.84
C TYR A 112 0.31 -4.80 -5.52
N TYR A 113 0.73 -5.34 -4.37
CA TYR A 113 0.34 -6.69 -3.97
C TYR A 113 -1.09 -6.78 -3.42
N ILE A 114 -1.65 -5.67 -2.91
CA ILE A 114 -3.02 -5.63 -2.38
C ILE A 114 -4.07 -5.26 -3.42
N ILE A 115 -3.68 -4.72 -4.58
CA ILE A 115 -4.60 -4.36 -5.69
C ILE A 115 -4.41 -5.22 -6.95
N ASP A 116 -3.55 -6.23 -6.91
CA ASP A 116 -3.22 -7.12 -8.04
C ASP A 116 -2.69 -6.40 -9.30
N GLU A 117 -1.99 -5.27 -9.13
CA GLU A 117 -1.30 -4.55 -10.22
C GLU A 117 0.14 -5.08 -10.40
N ASN A 118 0.35 -6.37 -10.14
CA ASN A 118 1.69 -6.90 -9.93
C ASN A 118 2.49 -7.07 -11.24
N PHE A 119 3.63 -6.38 -11.32
CA PHE A 119 4.64 -6.55 -12.38
C PHE A 119 5.86 -7.38 -11.92
N GLY A 120 5.81 -8.00 -10.73
CA GLY A 120 6.86 -8.84 -10.16
C GLY A 120 7.53 -8.24 -8.92
N TYR A 121 8.37 -9.05 -8.27
CA TYR A 121 9.18 -8.65 -7.12
C TYR A 121 10.16 -7.53 -7.51
N ARG A 122 10.11 -6.40 -6.81
CA ARG A 122 10.96 -5.24 -7.09
C ARG A 122 12.12 -5.19 -6.11
N ILE A 123 13.33 -5.32 -6.61
CA ILE A 123 14.52 -5.06 -5.80
C ILE A 123 14.74 -3.54 -5.84
N PRO A 124 14.77 -2.85 -4.68
CA PRO A 124 15.12 -1.43 -4.62
C PRO A 124 16.63 -1.27 -4.80
N ALA A 125 17.14 -1.68 -5.96
CA ALA A 125 18.55 -1.58 -6.30
C ALA A 125 18.94 -0.10 -6.41
N TYR A 126 20.21 0.19 -6.10
CA TYR A 126 20.78 1.53 -6.21
C TYR A 126 20.19 2.56 -5.24
N LEU A 127 19.88 2.15 -4.00
CA LEU A 127 19.55 3.11 -2.95
C LEU A 127 20.67 4.15 -2.82
N HIS A 128 20.29 5.41 -2.82
CA HIS A 128 21.23 6.50 -2.69
C HIS A 128 21.54 6.74 -1.20
N TYR A 129 22.80 6.57 -0.84
CA TYR A 129 23.32 6.86 0.48
C TYR A 129 23.96 8.25 0.54
N THR A 130 23.96 8.87 1.71
CA THR A 130 24.51 10.20 1.93
C THR A 130 25.10 10.34 3.33
N TYR A 131 26.06 11.25 3.49
CA TYR A 131 26.53 11.74 4.79
C TYR A 131 25.76 12.99 5.25
N GLU A 132 24.94 13.58 4.37
CA GLU A 132 24.17 14.77 4.70
C GLU A 132 23.01 14.44 5.65
N GLU A 133 22.88 15.21 6.71
CA GLU A 133 21.75 15.13 7.65
C GLU A 133 20.41 15.49 6.99
N LYS A 134 20.43 16.55 6.18
CA LYS A 134 19.22 17.15 5.63
C LYS A 134 18.55 16.18 4.65
N LYS A 135 17.22 16.01 4.79
CA LYS A 135 16.40 15.13 3.92
C LYS A 135 16.96 13.71 3.85
N SER A 136 17.56 13.24 4.94
CA SER A 136 18.03 11.86 5.08
C SER A 136 17.19 11.10 6.11
N VAL A 137 17.36 9.78 6.13
CA VAL A 137 16.81 8.90 7.17
C VAL A 137 17.91 7.97 7.66
N GLU A 138 17.94 7.79 8.96
CA GLU A 138 18.85 6.86 9.62
C GLU A 138 18.53 5.42 9.24
N ILE A 139 19.57 4.67 8.89
CA ILE A 139 19.45 3.29 8.41
C ILE A 139 18.89 2.38 9.50
N LYS A 140 19.43 2.46 10.71
CA LYS A 140 19.03 1.57 11.81
C LYS A 140 17.56 1.74 12.20
N PRO A 141 17.05 2.96 12.49
CA PRO A 141 15.63 3.17 12.75
C PRO A 141 14.70 2.69 11.63
N LEU A 142 15.04 2.94 10.36
CA LEU A 142 14.21 2.46 9.24
C LEU A 142 14.24 0.93 9.11
N SER A 143 15.41 0.33 9.25
CA SER A 143 15.60 -1.13 9.25
C SER A 143 14.80 -1.80 10.37
N ASP A 144 14.88 -1.26 11.59
CA ASP A 144 14.18 -1.79 12.76
C ASP A 144 12.65 -1.60 12.65
N PHE A 145 12.20 -0.47 12.10
CA PHE A 145 10.80 -0.26 11.74
C PHE A 145 10.31 -1.34 10.77
N LEU A 146 11.00 -1.54 9.64
CA LEU A 146 10.60 -2.52 8.63
C LEU A 146 10.61 -3.96 9.17
N LYS A 147 11.57 -4.31 10.04
CA LYS A 147 11.57 -5.62 10.73
C LYS A 147 10.33 -5.81 11.61
N ASN A 148 9.93 -4.76 12.35
CA ASN A 148 8.72 -4.80 13.16
C ASN A 148 7.47 -4.96 12.29
N GLU A 149 7.41 -4.26 11.16
CA GLU A 149 6.30 -4.38 10.22
C GLU A 149 6.23 -5.75 9.55
N SER A 150 7.38 -6.35 9.19
CA SER A 150 7.44 -7.74 8.73
C SER A 150 6.89 -8.70 9.79
N ARG A 151 7.23 -8.50 11.06
CA ARG A 151 6.69 -9.28 12.18
C ARG A 151 5.18 -9.13 12.30
N ASN A 152 4.66 -7.90 12.27
CA ASN A 152 3.22 -7.63 12.33
C ASN A 152 2.47 -8.33 11.18
N LEU A 153 2.98 -8.21 9.95
CA LEU A 153 2.42 -8.88 8.78
C LEU A 153 2.44 -10.41 8.94
N SER A 154 3.54 -10.97 9.45
CA SER A 154 3.67 -12.42 9.65
C SER A 154 2.61 -12.98 10.60
N GLN A 155 2.16 -12.20 11.58
CA GLN A 155 1.15 -12.58 12.58
C GLN A 155 -0.28 -12.61 12.04
N ILE A 156 -0.54 -12.15 10.81
CA ILE A 156 -1.87 -12.22 10.21
C ILE A 156 -2.19 -13.68 9.86
N GLU A 157 -2.95 -14.35 10.72
CA GLU A 157 -3.46 -15.69 10.50
C GLU A 157 -4.65 -15.68 9.53
N ASN A 158 -4.73 -16.70 8.68
CA ASN A 158 -5.77 -16.86 7.65
C ASN A 158 -5.95 -15.55 6.84
N PRO A 159 -4.94 -15.15 6.05
CA PRO A 159 -4.97 -13.88 5.35
C PRO A 159 -6.10 -13.85 4.33
N ASP A 160 -6.77 -12.71 4.27
CA ASP A 160 -7.69 -12.29 3.23
C ASP A 160 -7.31 -10.86 2.80
N TYR A 161 -7.78 -10.42 1.64
CA TYR A 161 -7.42 -9.10 1.10
C TYR A 161 -7.85 -7.93 1.99
N ILE A 162 -8.93 -8.07 2.77
CA ILE A 162 -9.38 -7.02 3.69
C ILE A 162 -8.37 -6.85 4.82
N LYS A 163 -7.92 -7.96 5.44
CA LYS A 163 -6.86 -7.91 6.47
C LYS A 163 -5.55 -7.35 5.93
N LEU A 164 -5.14 -7.75 4.72
CA LEU A 164 -3.90 -7.26 4.11
C LEU A 164 -3.97 -5.78 3.78
N ARG A 165 -5.13 -5.29 3.32
CA ARG A 165 -5.37 -3.88 3.09
C ARG A 165 -5.35 -3.07 4.39
N ASN A 166 -6.00 -3.57 5.45
CA ASN A 166 -5.97 -2.93 6.76
C ASN A 166 -4.52 -2.82 7.28
N PHE A 167 -3.74 -3.90 7.16
CA PHE A 167 -2.32 -3.86 7.48
C PHE A 167 -1.57 -2.79 6.67
N TYR A 168 -1.81 -2.69 5.36
CA TYR A 168 -1.15 -1.69 4.51
C TYR A 168 -1.50 -0.25 4.92
N GLU A 169 -2.77 0.06 5.18
CA GLU A 169 -3.17 1.40 5.61
C GLU A 169 -2.57 1.77 6.97
N GLU A 170 -2.54 0.82 7.91
CA GLU A 170 -1.86 1.06 9.18
C GLU A 170 -0.35 1.19 9.04
N PHE A 171 0.28 0.37 8.19
CA PHE A 171 1.71 0.46 7.86
C PHE A 171 2.04 1.84 7.31
N LYS A 172 1.23 2.34 6.35
CA LYS A 172 1.36 3.67 5.77
C LYS A 172 1.29 4.75 6.84
N ASN A 173 0.28 4.69 7.71
CA ASN A 173 0.10 5.67 8.78
C ASN A 173 1.29 5.66 9.76
N ARG A 174 1.73 4.46 10.19
CA ARG A 174 2.90 4.33 11.06
C ARG A 174 4.17 4.85 10.38
N LEU A 175 4.37 4.58 9.10
CA LEU A 175 5.54 5.03 8.35
C LEU A 175 5.58 6.56 8.24
N LEU A 176 4.45 7.17 7.85
CA LEU A 176 4.34 8.63 7.70
C LEU A 176 4.60 9.33 9.03
N LYS A 177 3.93 8.88 10.09
CA LYS A 177 4.10 9.41 11.44
C LYS A 177 5.54 9.28 11.97
N THR A 178 6.28 8.24 11.56
CA THR A 178 7.62 7.98 12.11
C THR A 178 8.71 8.75 11.35
N PHE A 179 8.56 8.93 10.04
CA PHE A 179 9.66 9.40 9.19
C PHE A 179 9.35 10.62 8.32
N VAL A 180 8.07 11.01 8.22
CA VAL A 180 7.63 12.07 7.31
C VAL A 180 7.10 13.28 8.07
N GLU A 181 6.18 13.06 8.99
CA GLU A 181 5.56 14.05 9.89
C GLU A 181 6.50 14.44 11.04
#